data_AF-A0AAP0G0E6-F1
#
_entry.id   AF-A0AAP0G0E6-F1
#
_cell.length_a   1.000
_cell.length_b   1.000
_cell.length_c   1.000
_cell.angle_alpha   90.00
_cell.angle_beta   90.00
_cell.angle_gamma   90.00
#
_symmetry.space_group_name_H-M   'P 1'
#
loop_
_entity.id
_entity.type
_entity.pdbx_description
1 polymer ?
#
loop_
_entity_poly.entity_id
_entity_poly.type
_entity_poly.pdbx_seq_one_letter_code
_entity_poly.pdbx_strand_id
1 'polypeptide(L)'
;MSRHDKDESKESLAKGLPVISFSVGDSAEFLYGDAWDAKKAEKAILDSGDVLIFGGKSRLIFHGVASIIPNTAPTFLTNETAVRPGRLNLTFRQL
;
A
#
# COMPACT_ATOMS: atom_id res chain seq x y z
N MET A 1 3.90 -9.90 4.70
CA MET A 1 4.70 -8.70 4.38
C MET A 1 5.72 -9.09 3.31
N SER A 2 6.02 -8.16 2.39
CA SER A 2 7.09 -8.25 1.40
C SER A 2 8.05 -7.08 1.61
N ARG A 3 9.32 -7.25 1.21
CA ARG A 3 10.30 -6.16 1.15
C ARG A 3 10.36 -5.49 -0.22
N HIS A 4 9.96 -6.21 -1.27
CA HIS A 4 10.09 -5.77 -2.66
C HIS A 4 8.74 -5.85 -3.35
N ASP A 5 8.44 -4.84 -4.16
CA ASP A 5 7.35 -4.92 -5.12
C ASP A 5 7.78 -5.71 -6.36
N LYS A 6 6.82 -6.37 -7.02
CA LYS A 6 7.09 -7.23 -8.19
C LYS A 6 7.60 -6.41 -9.38
N ASP A 7 8.78 -6.70 -9.93
CA ASP A 7 9.42 -6.00 -11.07
C ASP A 7 10.28 -4.76 -10.72
N GLU A 8 10.91 -4.72 -9.55
CA GLU A 8 11.87 -3.66 -9.19
C GLU A 8 13.27 -3.84 -9.83
N SER A 9 13.86 -2.76 -10.33
CA SER A 9 15.25 -2.75 -10.82
C SER A 9 16.25 -2.50 -9.69
N LYS A 10 17.45 -3.08 -9.78
CA LYS A 10 18.54 -2.82 -8.82
C LYS A 10 18.89 -1.34 -8.71
N GLU A 11 18.78 -0.61 -9.83
CA GLU A 11 19.09 0.81 -9.91
C GLU A 11 18.04 1.66 -9.18
N SER A 12 16.75 1.34 -9.33
CA SER A 12 15.68 2.02 -8.60
C SER A 12 15.82 1.85 -7.08
N LEU A 13 16.23 0.67 -6.63
CA LEU A 13 16.49 0.36 -5.23
C LEU A 13 17.71 1.10 -4.70
N ALA A 14 18.82 1.08 -5.43
CA ALA A 14 20.06 1.77 -5.04
C ALA A 14 19.87 3.29 -4.94
N LYS A 15 19.06 3.87 -5.82
CA LYS A 15 18.73 5.31 -5.82
C LYS A 15 17.65 5.67 -4.79
N GLY A 16 16.99 4.69 -4.18
CA GLY A 16 15.88 4.95 -3.25
C GLY A 16 14.66 5.61 -3.92
N LEU A 17 14.42 5.34 -5.21
CA LEU A 17 13.30 5.96 -5.94
C LEU A 17 11.96 5.59 -5.29
N PRO A 18 11.02 6.53 -5.12
CA PRO A 18 9.82 6.28 -4.34
C PRO A 18 8.88 5.26 -5.00
N VAL A 19 8.16 4.55 -4.15
CA VAL A 19 6.92 3.84 -4.49
C VAL A 19 5.75 4.72 -4.07
N ILE A 20 4.76 4.85 -4.95
CA ILE A 20 3.54 5.63 -4.71
C ILE A 20 2.36 4.67 -4.83
N SER A 21 1.58 4.49 -3.76
CA SER A 21 0.46 3.57 -3.69
C SER A 21 -0.83 4.32 -3.39
N PHE A 22 -1.81 4.20 -4.28
CA PHE A 22 -3.16 4.76 -4.11
C PHE A 22 -4.10 3.68 -3.59
N SER A 23 -4.95 4.05 -2.62
CA SER A 23 -6.00 3.20 -2.06
C SER A 23 -7.38 3.67 -2.54
N VAL A 24 -8.18 2.75 -3.10
CA VAL A 24 -9.55 3.01 -3.56
C VAL A 24 -10.45 1.85 -3.16
N GLY A 25 -11.67 2.12 -2.70
CA GLY A 25 -12.58 1.11 -2.14
C GLY A 25 -12.48 1.00 -0.62
N ASP A 26 -12.62 -0.22 -0.10
CA ASP A 26 -12.56 -0.54 1.33
C ASP A 26 -11.18 -0.26 1.93
N SER A 27 -11.19 0.13 3.20
CA SER A 27 -10.01 0.48 3.98
C SER A 27 -9.13 -0.74 4.23
N ALA A 28 -7.81 -0.53 4.33
CA ALA A 28 -6.84 -1.59 4.61
C ALA A 28 -6.04 -1.31 5.88
N GLU A 29 -5.83 -2.35 6.68
CA GLU A 29 -4.76 -2.35 7.68
C GLU A 29 -3.43 -2.65 6.98
N PHE A 30 -2.58 -1.64 6.86
CA PHE A 30 -1.27 -1.71 6.27
C PHE A 30 -0.20 -1.85 7.35
N LEU A 31 0.62 -2.89 7.25
CA LEU A 31 1.77 -3.13 8.11
C LEU A 31 3.03 -2.62 7.44
N TYR A 32 3.92 -2.00 8.22
CA TYR A 32 5.26 -1.63 7.76
C TYR A 32 6.32 -1.70 8.88
N GLY A 33 7.58 -1.90 8.52
CA GLY A 33 8.69 -1.89 9.48
C GLY A 33 10.01 -2.42 8.93
N ASP A 34 11.07 -2.37 9.73
CA ASP A 34 12.43 -2.72 9.30
C ASP A 34 12.74 -4.22 9.31
N ALA A 35 11.89 -5.02 9.95
CA ALA A 35 12.06 -6.47 10.09
C ALA A 35 10.91 -7.24 9.47
N TRP A 36 11.20 -8.48 9.03
CA TRP A 36 10.17 -9.44 8.66
C TRP A 36 9.53 -10.00 9.94
N ASP A 37 8.79 -9.17 10.66
CA ASP A 37 8.06 -9.55 11.87
C ASP A 37 6.79 -8.72 11.99
N ALA A 38 5.66 -9.33 11.65
CA ALA A 38 4.35 -8.66 11.71
C ALA A 38 3.94 -8.26 13.14
N LYS A 39 4.52 -8.88 14.19
CA LYS A 39 4.23 -8.51 15.58
C LYS A 39 4.95 -7.23 16.01
N LYS A 40 6.02 -6.86 15.31
CA LYS A 40 6.80 -5.64 15.53
C LYS A 40 6.56 -4.56 14.48
N ALA A 41 5.72 -4.85 13.48
CA ALA A 41 5.37 -3.91 12.44
C ALA A 41 4.46 -2.80 13.00
N GLU A 42 4.71 -1.59 12.54
CA GLU A 42 3.79 -0.47 12.71
C GLU A 42 2.57 -0.66 11.82
N LYS A 43 1.47 -0.01 12.20
CA LYS A 43 0.17 -0.12 11.54
C LYS A 43 -0.29 1.25 11.04
N ALA A 44 -0.81 1.30 9.83
CA ALA A 44 -1.57 2.41 9.29
C ALA A 44 -2.88 1.90 8.71
N ILE A 45 -3.98 2.61 8.95
CA ILE A 45 -5.22 2.39 8.20
C ILE A 45 -5.12 3.25 6.94
N LEU A 46 -5.33 2.64 5.77
CA LEU A 46 -5.38 3.33 4.49
C LEU A 46 -6.82 3.30 3.98
N ASP A 47 -7.46 4.46 4.01
CA ASP A 47 -8.83 4.67 3.58
C ASP A 47 -8.90 4.93 2.06
N SER A 48 -10.12 4.97 1.54
CA SER A 48 -10.37 5.37 0.16
C SER A 48 -9.91 6.81 -0.10
N GLY A 49 -9.03 6.99 -1.09
CA GLY A 49 -8.45 8.27 -1.44
C GLY A 49 -7.06 8.50 -0.87
N ASP A 50 -6.60 7.67 0.05
CA ASP A 50 -5.26 7.80 0.63
C ASP A 50 -4.16 7.46 -0.38
N VAL A 51 -3.04 8.19 -0.23
CA VAL A 51 -1.81 7.97 -1.00
C VAL A 51 -0.65 7.70 -0.04
N LEU A 52 -0.13 6.48 -0.10
CA LEU A 52 1.07 6.09 0.61
C LEU A 52 2.31 6.30 -0.27
N ILE A 53 3.33 6.98 0.25
CA ILE A 53 4.60 7.19 -0.45
C ILE A 53 5.74 6.75 0.45
N PHE A 54 6.62 5.87 -0.05
CA PHE A 54 7.85 5.49 0.66
C PHE A 54 9.03 5.35 -0.31
N GLY A 55 10.18 5.87 0.11
CA GLY A 55 11.40 5.96 -0.69
C GLY A 55 12.60 6.34 0.17
N GLY A 56 13.74 6.62 -0.46
CA GLY A 56 14.98 6.93 0.24
C GLY A 56 15.37 5.82 1.22
N LYS A 57 15.60 6.17 2.49
CA LYS A 57 15.93 5.20 3.56
C LYS A 57 14.81 4.18 3.78
N SER A 58 13.56 4.56 3.52
CA SER A 58 12.40 3.70 3.69
C SER A 58 12.11 2.83 2.46
N ARG A 59 12.96 2.86 1.42
CA ARG A 59 12.68 2.14 0.17
C ARG A 59 12.63 0.61 0.34
N LEU A 60 13.29 0.10 1.36
CA LEU A 60 13.47 -1.33 1.63
C LEU A 60 12.76 -1.79 2.92
N ILE A 61 11.78 -1.03 3.41
CA ILE A 61 10.96 -1.47 4.54
C ILE A 61 10.15 -2.70 4.15
N PHE A 62 9.99 -3.63 5.09
CA PHE A 62 8.98 -4.66 4.95
C PHE A 62 7.61 -4.02 5.08
N HIS A 63 6.69 -4.40 4.20
CA HIS A 63 5.35 -3.86 4.23
C HIS A 63 4.32 -4.84 3.67
N GLY A 64 3.04 -4.57 3.87
CA GLY A 64 1.96 -5.32 3.25
C GLY A 64 0.64 -5.15 3.95
N VAL A 65 -0.43 -5.62 3.31
CA VAL A 65 -1.79 -5.54 3.85
C VAL A 65 -2.04 -6.72 4.79
N ALA A 66 -2.41 -6.43 6.04
CA ALA A 66 -2.83 -7.44 7.01
C ALA A 66 -4.28 -7.87 6.79
N SER A 67 -5.17 -6.91 6.58
CA SER A 67 -6.60 -7.14 6.38
C SER A 67 -7.27 -6.03 5.60
N ILE A 68 -8.35 -6.36 4.90
CA ILE A 68 -9.31 -5.40 4.33
C ILE A 68 -10.48 -5.28 5.30
N ILE A 69 -10.90 -4.04 5.61
CA ILE A 69 -12.02 -3.75 6.51
C ILE A 69 -13.28 -3.60 5.65
N PRO A 70 -14.20 -4.58 5.66
CA PRO A 70 -15.32 -4.61 4.72
C PRO A 70 -16.32 -3.49 4.99
N ASN A 71 -17.00 -3.03 3.94
CA ASN A 71 -18.08 -2.02 3.99
C ASN A 71 -17.61 -0.66 4.54
N THR A 72 -16.38 -0.28 4.22
CA THR A 72 -15.80 1.03 4.59
C THR A 72 -15.56 1.93 3.38
N ALA A 73 -15.74 1.42 2.16
CA ALA A 73 -15.75 2.25 0.97
C ALA A 73 -16.78 3.39 1.07
N PRO A 74 -16.43 4.62 0.63
CA PRO A 74 -17.39 5.72 0.56
C PRO A 74 -18.58 5.37 -0.33
N THR A 75 -19.79 5.70 0.11
CA THR A 75 -21.03 5.30 -0.57
C THR A 75 -21.15 5.90 -1.98
N PHE A 76 -20.62 7.11 -2.21
CA PHE A 76 -20.60 7.70 -3.55
C PHE A 76 -19.78 6.84 -4.53
N LEU A 77 -18.67 6.24 -4.07
CA LEU A 77 -17.83 5.40 -4.89
C LEU A 77 -18.59 4.13 -5.31
N THR A 78 -19.36 3.52 -4.40
CA THR A 78 -20.16 2.32 -4.73
C THR A 78 -21.43 2.62 -5.50
N ASN A 79 -22.01 3.82 -5.35
CA ASN A 79 -23.27 4.21 -5.98
C ASN A 79 -23.08 4.79 -7.40
N GLU A 80 -21.99 5.55 -7.60
CA GLU A 80 -21.74 6.27 -8.86
C GLU A 80 -20.78 5.53 -9.78
N THR A 81 -20.14 4.46 -9.29
CA THR A 81 -19.22 3.64 -10.08
C THR A 81 -19.59 2.16 -9.98
N ALA A 82 -19.06 1.35 -10.89
CA ALA A 82 -19.21 -0.11 -10.86
C ALA A 82 -18.11 -0.81 -10.02
N VAL A 83 -17.49 -0.09 -9.07
CA VAL A 83 -16.49 -0.67 -8.16
C VAL A 83 -17.16 -1.72 -7.28
N ARG A 84 -16.62 -2.93 -7.32
CA ARG A 84 -17.10 -4.07 -6.51
C ARG A 84 -16.61 -3.92 -5.06
N PRO A 85 -17.28 -4.57 -4.09
CA PRO A 85 -16.77 -4.65 -2.72
C PRO A 85 -15.32 -5.10 -2.66
N GLY A 86 -14.54 -4.52 -1.75
CA GLY A 86 -13.10 -4.75 -1.62
C GLY A 86 -12.26 -3.50 -1.90
N ARG A 87 -10.95 -3.72 -2.04
CA ARG A 87 -9.93 -2.66 -2.20
C ARG A 87 -9.18 -2.80 -3.51
N LEU A 88 -9.10 -1.72 -4.26
CA LEU A 88 -8.21 -1.52 -5.38
C LEU A 88 -6.96 -0.76 -4.91
N ASN A 89 -5.80 -1.27 -5.29
CA ASN A 89 -4.51 -0.65 -5.01
C ASN A 89 -3.76 -0.39 -6.32
N LEU A 90 -3.37 0.85 -6.56
CA LEU A 90 -2.55 1.23 -7.72
C LEU A 90 -1.15 1.61 -7.24
N THR A 91 -0.15 0.81 -7.59
CA THR A 91 1.25 1.06 -7.21
C THR A 91 2.04 1.57 -8.41
N PHE A 92 2.53 2.80 -8.31
CA PHE A 92 3.40 3.45 -9.28
C PHE A 92 4.83 3.45 -8.77
N ARG A 93 5.76 3.29 -9.71
CA ARG A 93 7.20 3.30 -9.48
C ARG A 93 7.93 3.56 -10.78
N GLN A 94 9.15 4.05 -10.67
CA GLN A 94 10.06 4.18 -11.80
C GLN A 94 10.92 2.93 -11.90
N LEU A 95 11.00 2.35 -13.11
CA LEU A 95 11.86 1.22 -13.44
C LEU A 95 13.31 1.68 -13.65
#